data_AF-A0AAE1IL49-F1
#
_entry.id   AF-A0AAE1IL49-F1
#
_cell.length_a   1.000
_cell.length_b   1.000
_cell.length_c   1.000
_cell.angle_alpha   90.00
_cell.angle_beta   90.00
_cell.angle_gamma   90.00
#
_symmetry.space_group_name_H-M   'P 1'
#
loop_
_entity.id
_entity.type
_entity.pdbx_description
1 polymer ?
#
loop_
_entity_poly.entity_id
_entity_poly.type
_entity_poly.pdbx_seq_one_letter_code
_entity_poly.pdbx_strand_id
1 'polypeptide(L)'
;MIEMFLNKINSVLPLFHAGTFLRLVGECYSRTPRQRDPVAWAAINVVLALTCQQISPPDGDGDVGARADHTTEYLNRAQSVISDVMLSETRLLNIQTLVGMVMVLQSAHDPTQALILIAATIRLAHKMGLQNRATSAHLGPEERRQHNHVFWLVYILDKDLSLRAQQPSIQVDDDIDLDLPHSLPADDDGDGDAPGVVATSDGNARMNYFLARVQLANIEGGVYDCIFSTRAAKRSPEERLAAADSVLGALEKWQAEIPSEFGGAAVIASMANDDSASIGFFCILHSISLRCMTLVSRAHAWNEEWVRGVHDIVRGTRKLQLPVIWSALVYQARDYMILFEQAWSAEIWFRW
;
A
#
# COMPACT_ATOMS: atom_id res chain seq x y z
N MET A 1 -21.66 -1.73 5.05
CA MET A 1 -20.46 -2.25 4.37
C MET A 1 -19.94 -1.31 3.30
N ILE A 2 -20.70 -1.00 2.23
CA ILE A 2 -20.23 -0.09 1.17
C ILE A 2 -19.86 1.29 1.72
N GLU A 3 -20.71 1.90 2.55
CA GLU A 3 -20.43 3.18 3.20
C GLU A 3 -19.16 3.14 4.06
N MET A 4 -18.97 2.05 4.80
CA MET A 4 -17.76 1.85 5.60
C MET A 4 -16.50 1.73 4.74
N PHE A 5 -16.56 1.02 3.62
CA PHE A 5 -15.47 1.02 2.65
C PHE A 5 -15.17 2.43 2.14
N LEU A 6 -16.21 3.17 1.74
CA LEU A 6 -16.05 4.52 1.20
C LEU A 6 -15.41 5.47 2.23
N ASN A 7 -15.84 5.40 3.49
CA ASN A 7 -15.41 6.31 4.54
C ASN A 7 -14.07 5.93 5.20
N LYS A 8 -13.69 4.65 5.17
CA LYS A 8 -12.49 4.15 5.87
C LYS A 8 -11.35 3.74 4.94
N ILE A 9 -11.64 3.06 3.84
CA ILE A 9 -10.60 2.56 2.92
C ILE A 9 -10.45 3.51 1.73
N ASN A 10 -11.56 3.84 1.06
CA ASN A 10 -11.53 4.61 -0.18
C ASN A 10 -11.16 6.09 0.05
N SER A 11 -11.45 6.63 1.23
CA SER A 11 -10.99 7.95 1.66
C SER A 11 -9.47 8.04 1.75
N VAL A 12 -8.80 6.95 2.13
CA VAL A 12 -7.33 6.88 2.29
C VAL A 12 -6.63 6.37 1.03
N LEU A 13 -7.22 5.38 0.36
CA LEU A 13 -6.73 4.75 -0.87
C LEU A 13 -7.84 4.82 -1.94
N PRO A 14 -7.86 5.90 -2.75
CA PRO A 14 -9.00 6.25 -3.60
C PRO A 14 -9.19 5.36 -4.83
N LEU A 15 -9.61 4.12 -4.59
CA LEU A 15 -9.83 3.10 -5.60
C LEU A 15 -11.02 3.43 -6.51
N PHE A 16 -12.07 4.04 -5.96
CA PHE A 16 -13.27 4.45 -6.70
C PHE A 16 -13.64 5.91 -6.42
N HIS A 17 -14.29 6.54 -7.39
CA HIS A 17 -15.05 7.76 -7.12
C HIS A 17 -16.37 7.39 -6.42
N ALA A 18 -16.63 7.93 -5.23
CA ALA A 18 -17.74 7.52 -4.36
C ALA A 18 -19.11 7.63 -5.05
N GLY A 19 -19.41 8.77 -5.69
CA GLY A 19 -20.69 8.99 -6.36
C GLY A 19 -20.92 8.04 -7.55
N THR A 20 -19.86 7.78 -8.32
CA THR A 20 -19.92 6.84 -9.46
C THR A 20 -20.12 5.40 -8.97
N PHE A 21 -19.44 5.01 -7.89
CA PHE A 21 -19.56 3.66 -7.34
C PHE A 21 -20.93 3.40 -6.71
N LEU A 22 -21.49 4.35 -5.96
CA LEU A 22 -22.84 4.22 -5.39
C LEU A 22 -23.91 4.06 -6.48
N ARG A 23 -23.77 4.80 -7.59
CA ARG A 23 -24.65 4.63 -8.76
C ARG A 23 -24.50 3.24 -9.38
N LEU A 24 -23.26 2.77 -9.55
CA LEU A 24 -22.96 1.42 -10.06
C LEU A 24 -23.64 0.33 -9.20
N VAL A 25 -23.59 0.47 -7.88
CA VAL A 25 -24.26 -0.44 -6.94
C VAL A 25 -25.77 -0.45 -7.19
N GLY A 26 -26.41 0.74 -7.24
CA GLY A 26 -27.85 0.86 -7.49
C GLY A 26 -28.27 0.24 -8.82
N GLU A 27 -27.52 0.48 -9.89
CA GLU A 27 -27.76 -0.10 -11.21
C GLU A 27 -27.54 -1.63 -11.26
N CYS A 28 -26.57 -2.14 -10.51
CA CYS A 28 -26.30 -3.57 -10.46
C CYS A 28 -27.42 -4.33 -9.74
N TYR A 29 -27.93 -3.79 -8.63
CA TYR A 29 -29.00 -4.42 -7.84
C TYR A 29 -30.41 -4.17 -8.34
N SER A 30 -30.62 -3.18 -9.21
CA SER A 30 -31.90 -3.00 -9.92
C SER A 30 -32.14 -4.05 -11.02
N ARG A 31 -31.07 -4.75 -11.45
CA ARG A 31 -31.13 -5.81 -12.46
C ARG A 31 -31.28 -7.20 -11.82
N THR A 32 -31.93 -8.11 -12.56
CA THR A 32 -31.98 -9.53 -12.17
C THR A 32 -30.57 -10.14 -12.19
N PRO A 33 -30.25 -11.15 -11.35
CA PRO A 33 -28.89 -11.67 -11.23
C PRO A 33 -28.23 -12.09 -12.55
N ARG A 34 -28.99 -12.63 -13.50
CA ARG A 34 -28.49 -13.07 -14.83
C ARG A 34 -28.19 -11.92 -15.79
N GLN A 35 -28.65 -10.70 -15.50
CA GLN A 35 -28.51 -9.51 -16.33
C GLN A 35 -27.48 -8.52 -15.76
N ARG A 36 -26.82 -8.86 -14.65
CA ARG A 36 -25.82 -7.99 -14.04
C ARG A 36 -24.56 -7.98 -14.89
N ASP A 37 -23.94 -6.81 -15.01
CA ASP A 37 -22.59 -6.70 -15.56
C ASP A 37 -21.64 -7.48 -14.62
N PRO A 38 -20.94 -8.52 -15.12
CA PRO A 38 -20.06 -9.34 -14.28
C PRO A 38 -18.95 -8.51 -13.63
N VAL A 39 -18.45 -7.47 -14.31
CA VAL A 39 -17.38 -6.61 -13.78
C VAL A 39 -17.91 -5.75 -12.63
N ALA A 40 -19.10 -5.17 -12.79
CA ALA A 40 -19.74 -4.39 -11.73
C ALA A 40 -20.06 -5.27 -10.51
N TRP A 41 -20.55 -6.48 -10.74
CA TRP A 41 -20.80 -7.44 -9.68
C TRP A 41 -19.51 -7.86 -8.95
N ALA A 42 -18.42 -8.11 -9.68
CA ALA A 42 -17.11 -8.40 -9.10
C ALA A 42 -16.58 -7.23 -8.27
N ALA A 43 -16.66 -5.99 -8.78
CA ALA A 43 -16.24 -4.79 -8.06
C ALA A 43 -16.96 -4.65 -6.71
N ILE A 44 -18.27 -4.91 -6.67
CA ILE A 44 -19.05 -4.89 -5.43
C ILE A 44 -18.57 -5.96 -4.46
N ASN A 45 -18.36 -7.20 -4.91
CA ASN A 45 -17.87 -8.27 -4.03
C ASN A 45 -16.44 -7.97 -3.52
N VAL A 46 -15.57 -7.37 -4.33
CA VAL A 46 -14.25 -6.91 -3.88
C VAL A 46 -14.37 -5.86 -2.78
N VAL A 47 -15.28 -4.89 -2.92
CA VAL A 47 -15.55 -3.91 -1.85
C VAL A 47 -16.05 -4.58 -0.58
N LEU A 48 -16.92 -5.59 -0.68
CA LEU A 48 -17.38 -6.36 0.48
C LEU A 48 -16.24 -7.15 1.13
N ALA A 49 -15.35 -7.78 0.35
CA ALA A 49 -14.19 -8.50 0.85
C ALA A 49 -13.23 -7.56 1.61
N LEU A 50 -12.88 -6.41 1.00
CA LEU A 50 -12.04 -5.39 1.65
C LEU A 50 -12.66 -4.86 2.94
N THR A 51 -13.99 -4.68 2.95
CA THR A 51 -14.72 -4.25 4.14
C THR A 51 -14.66 -5.31 5.25
N CYS A 52 -14.90 -6.58 4.93
CA CYS A 52 -14.81 -7.68 5.88
C CYS A 52 -13.41 -7.82 6.47
N GLN A 53 -12.37 -7.49 5.70
CA GLN A 53 -10.99 -7.40 6.20
C GLN A 53 -10.77 -6.29 7.20
N GLN A 54 -11.70 -5.35 7.46
CA GLN A 54 -11.52 -4.25 8.41
C GLN A 54 -12.40 -4.34 9.68
N ILE A 55 -13.50 -5.09 9.66
CA ILE A 55 -14.41 -5.21 10.82
C ILE A 55 -13.76 -6.00 11.97
N SER A 56 -13.59 -5.36 13.13
CA SER A 56 -13.27 -6.03 14.41
C SER A 56 -14.55 -6.58 15.07
N PRO A 57 -14.49 -7.74 15.74
CA PRO A 57 -15.66 -8.26 16.45
C PRO A 57 -16.00 -7.36 17.64
N PRO A 58 -17.29 -7.05 17.86
CA PRO A 58 -17.72 -6.50 19.14
C PRO A 58 -17.53 -7.59 20.19
N ASP A 59 -16.73 -7.31 21.21
CA ASP A 59 -16.51 -8.13 22.40
C ASP A 59 -15.93 -9.54 22.16
N GLY A 60 -14.60 -9.63 22.09
CA GLY A 60 -13.76 -10.69 22.71
C GLY A 60 -13.96 -12.18 22.35
N ASP A 61 -14.99 -12.56 21.60
CA ASP A 61 -15.38 -13.96 21.34
C ASP A 61 -15.77 -14.19 19.86
N GLY A 62 -15.51 -13.22 19.00
CA GLY A 62 -15.75 -13.35 17.55
C GLY A 62 -14.77 -14.33 16.92
N ASP A 63 -15.29 -15.39 16.32
CA ASP A 63 -14.51 -16.38 15.59
C ASP A 63 -13.73 -15.74 14.42
N VAL A 64 -12.41 -15.65 14.57
CA VAL A 64 -11.47 -15.19 13.54
C VAL A 64 -11.60 -16.03 12.27
N GLY A 65 -11.99 -17.31 12.40
CA GLY A 65 -12.33 -18.19 11.29
C GLY A 65 -13.46 -17.62 10.43
N ALA A 66 -14.59 -17.26 11.05
CA ALA A 66 -15.73 -16.68 10.35
C ALA A 66 -15.37 -15.42 9.51
N ARG A 67 -14.47 -14.53 9.96
CA ARG A 67 -14.06 -13.35 9.16
C ARG A 67 -13.23 -13.72 7.92
N ALA A 68 -12.27 -14.63 8.12
CA ALA A 68 -11.46 -15.16 7.02
C ALA A 68 -12.36 -15.86 6.00
N ASP A 69 -13.41 -16.54 6.48
CA ASP A 69 -14.40 -17.21 5.64
C ASP A 69 -15.22 -16.22 4.80
N HIS A 70 -15.75 -15.14 5.39
CA HIS A 70 -16.53 -14.13 4.64
C HIS A 70 -15.68 -13.37 3.63
N THR A 71 -14.46 -12.97 4.01
CA THR A 71 -13.51 -12.31 3.09
C THR A 71 -13.21 -13.21 1.89
N THR A 72 -12.90 -14.48 2.16
CA THR A 72 -12.61 -15.49 1.15
C THR A 72 -13.83 -15.76 0.27
N GLU A 73 -15.03 -15.81 0.84
CA GLU A 73 -16.28 -15.98 0.08
C GLU A 73 -16.49 -14.85 -0.93
N TYR A 74 -16.40 -13.60 -0.49
CA TYR A 74 -16.57 -12.45 -1.39
C TYR A 74 -15.46 -12.37 -2.45
N LEU A 75 -14.21 -12.67 -2.08
CA LEU A 75 -13.11 -12.76 -3.04
C LEU A 75 -13.35 -13.86 -4.07
N ASN A 76 -13.76 -15.06 -3.64
CA ASN A 76 -14.07 -16.18 -4.53
C ASN A 76 -15.23 -15.84 -5.49
N ARG A 77 -16.25 -15.13 -5.01
CA ARG A 77 -17.33 -14.63 -5.87
C ARG A 77 -16.77 -13.71 -6.95
N ALA A 78 -15.96 -12.72 -6.60
CA ALA A 78 -15.34 -11.83 -7.57
C ALA A 78 -14.42 -12.58 -8.55
N GLN A 79 -13.65 -13.56 -8.06
CA GLN A 79 -12.76 -14.39 -8.87
C GLN A 79 -13.49 -15.34 -9.81
N SER A 80 -14.75 -15.70 -9.51
CA SER A 80 -15.53 -16.58 -10.39
C SER A 80 -15.78 -15.99 -11.79
N VAL A 81 -15.67 -14.66 -11.93
CA VAL A 81 -15.78 -13.92 -13.19
C VAL A 81 -14.48 -13.22 -13.59
N ILE A 82 -13.33 -13.64 -13.04
CA ILE A 82 -12.03 -12.99 -13.32
C ILE A 82 -11.68 -12.98 -14.80
N SER A 83 -12.06 -14.02 -15.56
CA SER A 83 -11.89 -14.09 -17.00
C SER A 83 -12.66 -12.98 -17.71
N ASP A 84 -13.89 -12.69 -17.29
CA ASP A 84 -14.68 -11.59 -17.84
C ASP A 84 -14.03 -10.24 -17.50
N VAL A 85 -13.51 -10.09 -16.27
CA VAL A 85 -12.81 -8.87 -15.84
C VAL A 85 -11.53 -8.65 -16.65
N MET A 86 -10.76 -9.70 -16.96
CA MET A 86 -9.47 -9.58 -17.67
C MET A 86 -9.59 -9.51 -19.19
N LEU A 87 -10.53 -10.25 -19.78
CA LEU A 87 -10.55 -10.52 -21.22
C LEU A 87 -11.60 -9.69 -21.99
N SER A 88 -12.56 -9.07 -21.29
CA SER A 88 -13.52 -8.16 -21.91
C SER A 88 -12.90 -6.82 -22.32
N GLU A 89 -13.71 -5.93 -22.91
CA GLU A 89 -13.31 -4.56 -23.18
C GLU A 89 -12.75 -3.91 -21.90
N THR A 90 -11.52 -3.39 -22.00
CA THR A 90 -10.77 -2.89 -20.86
C THR A 90 -11.30 -1.50 -20.49
N ARG A 91 -12.12 -1.44 -19.43
CA ARG A 91 -12.59 -0.19 -18.81
C ARG A 91 -11.84 0.05 -17.50
N LEU A 92 -11.88 1.28 -16.99
CA LEU A 92 -11.30 1.62 -15.69
C LEU A 92 -11.81 0.70 -14.57
N LEU A 93 -13.11 0.36 -14.60
CA LEU A 93 -13.73 -0.55 -13.62
C LEU A 93 -13.09 -1.93 -13.60
N ASN A 94 -12.64 -2.46 -14.74
CA ASN A 94 -11.93 -3.72 -14.82
C ASN A 94 -10.62 -3.64 -14.02
N ILE A 95 -9.83 -2.58 -14.24
CA ILE A 95 -8.57 -2.34 -13.54
C ILE A 95 -8.82 -2.12 -12.05
N GLN A 96 -9.80 -1.30 -11.66
CA GLN A 96 -10.19 -1.08 -10.27
C GLN A 96 -10.58 -2.37 -9.56
N THR A 97 -11.32 -3.24 -10.23
CA THR A 97 -11.72 -4.54 -9.69
C THR A 97 -10.50 -5.42 -9.41
N LEU A 98 -9.56 -5.48 -10.36
CA LEU A 98 -8.33 -6.27 -10.21
C LEU A 98 -7.42 -5.68 -9.12
N VAL A 99 -7.27 -4.35 -9.05
CA VAL A 99 -6.54 -3.66 -7.97
C VAL A 99 -7.13 -4.04 -6.62
N GLY A 100 -8.45 -3.96 -6.45
CA GLY A 100 -9.07 -4.32 -5.18
C GLY A 100 -8.93 -5.81 -4.84
N MET A 101 -8.95 -6.72 -5.83
CA MET A 101 -8.61 -8.13 -5.59
C MET A 101 -7.16 -8.31 -5.10
N VAL A 102 -6.20 -7.58 -5.70
CA VAL A 102 -4.79 -7.59 -5.24
C VAL A 102 -4.69 -7.05 -3.81
N MET A 103 -5.41 -5.98 -3.49
CA MET A 103 -5.46 -5.43 -2.12
C MET A 103 -5.99 -6.44 -1.10
N VAL A 104 -6.98 -7.27 -1.45
CA VAL A 104 -7.45 -8.36 -0.58
C VAL A 104 -6.38 -9.46 -0.44
N LEU A 105 -5.72 -9.82 -1.54
CA LEU A 105 -4.72 -10.90 -1.59
C LEU A 105 -3.39 -10.53 -0.94
N GLN A 106 -3.06 -9.24 -0.80
CA GLN A 106 -1.77 -8.80 -0.28
C GLN A 106 -1.55 -9.17 1.19
N SER A 107 -2.61 -9.49 1.93
CA SER A 107 -2.59 -9.93 3.33
C SER A 107 -2.46 -11.45 3.48
N ALA A 108 -2.42 -12.20 2.37
CA ALA A 108 -2.23 -13.65 2.39
C ALA A 108 -0.77 -14.01 2.66
N HIS A 109 -0.55 -15.16 3.30
CA HIS A 109 0.80 -15.69 3.56
C HIS A 109 1.56 -16.02 2.28
N ASP A 110 0.87 -16.48 1.24
CA ASP A 110 1.46 -16.74 -0.08
C ASP A 110 1.17 -15.58 -1.04
N PRO A 111 2.19 -14.77 -1.43
CA PRO A 111 2.00 -13.64 -2.32
C PRO A 111 1.86 -14.04 -3.81
N THR A 112 1.98 -15.32 -4.16
CA THR A 112 2.02 -15.79 -5.57
C THR A 112 0.81 -15.33 -6.37
N GLN A 113 -0.40 -15.47 -5.81
CA GLN A 113 -1.61 -15.06 -6.51
C GLN A 113 -1.68 -13.54 -6.71
N ALA A 114 -1.27 -12.77 -5.70
CA ALA A 114 -1.21 -11.32 -5.78
C ALA A 114 -0.20 -10.86 -6.85
N LEU A 115 0.99 -11.49 -6.93
CA LEU A 115 2.03 -11.21 -7.93
C LEU A 115 1.56 -11.47 -9.36
N ILE A 116 0.87 -12.58 -9.61
CA ILE A 116 0.32 -12.88 -10.94
C ILE A 116 -0.77 -11.87 -11.32
N LEU A 117 -1.64 -11.55 -10.36
CA LEU A 117 -2.76 -10.66 -10.60
C LEU A 117 -2.32 -9.22 -10.82
N ILE A 118 -1.35 -8.71 -10.06
CA ILE A 118 -0.80 -7.37 -10.27
C ILE A 118 -0.09 -7.28 -11.62
N ALA A 119 0.62 -8.31 -12.06
CA ALA A 119 1.25 -8.34 -13.38
C ALA A 119 0.22 -8.21 -14.51
N ALA A 120 -0.90 -8.94 -14.44
CA ALA A 120 -1.99 -8.80 -15.39
C ALA A 120 -2.64 -7.41 -15.34
N THR A 121 -2.81 -6.86 -14.13
CA THR A 121 -3.41 -5.54 -13.89
C THR A 121 -2.57 -4.43 -14.51
N ILE A 122 -1.25 -4.47 -14.34
CA ILE A 122 -0.32 -3.51 -14.96
C ILE A 122 -0.40 -3.56 -16.49
N ARG A 123 -0.49 -4.76 -17.08
CA ARG A 123 -0.64 -4.90 -18.54
C ARG A 123 -1.94 -4.26 -19.05
N LEU A 124 -3.04 -4.40 -18.30
CA LEU A 124 -4.31 -3.75 -18.65
C LEU A 124 -4.28 -2.24 -18.43
N ALA A 125 -3.62 -1.76 -17.36
CA ALA A 125 -3.39 -0.34 -17.12
C ALA A 125 -2.57 0.30 -18.24
N HIS A 126 -1.50 -0.36 -18.70
CA HIS A 126 -0.70 0.09 -19.84
C HIS A 126 -1.47 0.05 -21.15
N LYS A 127 -2.30 -0.98 -21.38
CA LYS A 127 -3.18 -1.07 -22.57
C LYS A 127 -4.17 0.09 -22.62
N MET A 128 -4.69 0.51 -21.47
CA MET A 128 -5.57 1.67 -21.33
C MET A 128 -4.79 3.00 -21.35
N GLY A 129 -3.46 2.97 -21.25
CA GLY A 129 -2.57 4.13 -21.29
C GLY A 129 -2.64 5.00 -20.05
N LEU A 130 -2.94 4.42 -18.88
CA LEU A 130 -3.12 5.16 -17.62
C LEU A 130 -1.86 5.93 -17.19
N GLN A 131 -0.67 5.43 -17.52
CA GLN A 131 0.63 6.01 -17.18
C GLN A 131 0.98 7.28 -17.95
N ASN A 132 0.17 7.70 -18.92
CA ASN A 132 0.47 8.82 -19.80
C ASN A 132 -0.66 9.87 -19.77
N ARG A 133 -0.34 11.10 -19.38
CA ARG A 133 -1.30 12.22 -19.30
C ARG A 133 -2.03 12.49 -20.62
N ALA A 134 -1.38 12.27 -21.77
CA ALA A 134 -1.97 12.53 -23.08
C ALA A 134 -3.17 11.63 -23.34
N THR A 135 -3.15 10.38 -22.85
CA THR A 135 -4.26 9.44 -23.00
C THR A 135 -5.51 9.93 -22.28
N SER A 136 -5.36 10.55 -21.12
CA SER A 136 -6.47 11.05 -20.31
C SER A 136 -6.77 12.55 -20.53
N ALA A 137 -6.12 13.19 -21.51
CA ALA A 137 -6.27 14.63 -21.76
C ALA A 137 -7.70 15.00 -22.18
N HIS A 138 -8.38 14.12 -22.92
CA HIS A 138 -9.74 14.33 -23.43
C HIS A 138 -10.85 14.12 -22.40
N LEU A 139 -10.52 13.58 -21.21
CA LEU A 139 -11.50 13.23 -20.17
C LEU A 139 -11.89 14.44 -19.32
N GLY A 140 -13.01 14.30 -18.59
CA GLY A 140 -13.38 15.28 -17.56
C GLY A 140 -12.35 15.33 -16.42
N PRO A 141 -12.30 16.43 -15.63
CA PRO A 141 -11.35 16.54 -14.51
C PRO A 141 -11.46 15.41 -13.48
N GLU A 142 -12.67 14.98 -13.14
CA GLU A 142 -12.91 13.89 -12.18
C GLU A 142 -12.47 12.53 -12.72
N GLU A 143 -12.78 12.22 -13.98
CA GLU A 143 -12.37 10.97 -14.64
C GLU A 143 -10.85 10.88 -14.76
N ARG A 144 -10.21 11.99 -15.17
CA ARG A 144 -8.75 12.08 -15.24
C ARG A 144 -8.12 11.88 -13.86
N ARG A 145 -8.67 12.49 -12.81
CA ARG A 145 -8.22 12.30 -11.43
C ARG A 145 -8.34 10.82 -11.02
N GLN A 146 -9.45 10.17 -11.36
CA GLN A 146 -9.64 8.76 -11.04
C GLN A 146 -8.68 7.84 -11.80
N HIS A 147 -8.38 8.15 -13.07
CA HIS A 147 -7.35 7.43 -13.84
C HIS A 147 -5.99 7.50 -13.15
N ASN A 148 -5.59 8.70 -12.71
CA ASN A 148 -4.33 8.91 -12.01
C ASN A 148 -4.29 8.17 -10.67
N HIS A 149 -5.37 8.21 -9.88
CA HIS A 149 -5.44 7.47 -8.60
C HIS A 149 -5.30 5.97 -8.80
N VAL A 150 -6.01 5.40 -9.78
CA VAL A 150 -5.95 3.97 -10.06
C VAL A 150 -4.55 3.57 -10.52
N PHE A 151 -3.90 4.38 -11.36
CA PHE A 151 -2.51 4.14 -11.74
C PHE A 151 -1.56 4.14 -10.54
N TRP A 152 -1.65 5.15 -9.67
CA TRP A 152 -0.79 5.24 -8.49
C TRP A 152 -1.04 4.11 -7.47
N LEU A 153 -2.27 3.59 -7.36
CA LEU A 153 -2.54 2.37 -6.59
C LEU A 153 -1.87 1.13 -7.20
N VAL A 154 -1.91 0.97 -8.53
CA VAL A 154 -1.19 -0.09 -9.24
C VAL A 154 0.33 0.05 -9.02
N TYR A 155 0.86 1.28 -9.04
CA TYR A 155 2.25 1.58 -8.74
C TYR A 155 2.68 1.14 -7.34
N ILE A 156 1.91 1.51 -6.32
CA ILE A 156 2.17 1.09 -4.93
C ILE A 156 2.19 -0.43 -4.82
N LEU A 157 1.16 -1.11 -5.33
CA LEU A 157 1.03 -2.56 -5.20
C LEU A 157 2.16 -3.32 -5.90
N ASP A 158 2.60 -2.88 -7.07
CA ASP A 158 3.73 -3.46 -7.80
C ASP A 158 5.03 -3.37 -6.99
N LYS A 159 5.38 -2.17 -6.51
CA LYS A 159 6.62 -1.95 -5.75
C LYS A 159 6.61 -2.73 -4.43
N ASP A 160 5.49 -2.72 -3.70
CA ASP A 160 5.31 -3.44 -2.43
C ASP A 160 5.44 -4.96 -2.60
N LEU A 161 4.77 -5.53 -3.61
CA LEU A 161 4.79 -6.96 -3.88
C LEU A 161 6.15 -7.41 -4.40
N SER A 162 6.74 -6.66 -5.31
CA SER A 162 8.05 -6.95 -5.90
C SER A 162 9.18 -6.91 -4.88
N LEU A 163 9.22 -5.89 -4.01
CA LEU A 163 10.23 -5.84 -2.95
C LEU A 163 10.08 -7.00 -1.97
N ARG A 164 8.84 -7.33 -1.55
CA ARG A 164 8.58 -8.50 -0.69
C ARG A 164 9.03 -9.81 -1.30
N ALA A 165 8.73 -10.00 -2.58
CA ALA A 165 9.08 -11.21 -3.32
C ALA A 165 10.55 -11.24 -3.76
N GLN A 166 11.30 -10.15 -3.56
CA GLN A 166 12.65 -9.94 -4.09
C GLN A 166 12.69 -10.12 -5.62
N GLN A 167 11.63 -9.72 -6.30
CA GLN A 167 11.47 -9.74 -7.75
C GLN A 167 11.49 -8.33 -8.31
N PRO A 168 11.87 -8.12 -9.58
CA PRO A 168 11.82 -6.80 -10.18
C PRO A 168 10.38 -6.29 -10.27
N SER A 169 10.16 -4.99 -10.02
CA SER A 169 8.90 -4.34 -10.35
C SER A 169 8.70 -4.31 -11.87
N ILE A 170 7.44 -4.37 -12.31
CA ILE A 170 7.12 -4.38 -13.74
C ILE A 170 7.10 -2.96 -14.30
N GLN A 171 6.66 -1.98 -13.49
CA GLN A 171 6.62 -0.59 -13.91
C GLN A 171 8.02 0.03 -13.86
N VAL A 172 8.37 0.69 -14.97
CA VAL A 172 9.62 1.43 -15.16
C VAL A 172 9.31 2.89 -14.92
N ASP A 173 10.01 3.50 -13.95
CA ASP A 173 9.70 4.86 -13.50
C ASP A 173 9.91 5.90 -14.61
N ASP A 174 10.87 5.67 -15.52
CA ASP A 174 11.16 6.53 -16.68
C ASP A 174 10.03 6.55 -17.73
N ASP A 175 9.11 5.57 -17.71
CA ASP A 175 7.99 5.46 -18.66
C ASP A 175 6.70 6.12 -18.14
N ILE A 176 6.74 6.74 -16.96
CA ILE A 176 5.58 7.33 -16.28
C ILE A 176 5.54 8.84 -16.55
N ASP A 177 4.49 9.31 -17.24
CA ASP A 177 4.22 10.74 -17.48
C ASP A 177 2.94 11.16 -16.75
N LEU A 178 3.02 11.14 -15.41
CA LEU A 178 1.96 11.60 -14.51
C LEU A 178 2.56 12.43 -13.38
N ASP A 179 1.80 13.42 -12.92
CA ASP A 179 2.11 14.16 -11.71
C ASP A 179 1.84 13.28 -10.49
N LEU A 180 2.65 13.44 -9.44
CA LEU A 180 2.36 12.85 -8.13
C LEU A 180 0.99 13.35 -7.62
N PRO A 181 0.29 12.56 -6.79
CA PRO A 181 -0.93 13.04 -6.13
C PRO A 181 -0.69 14.37 -5.41
N HIS A 182 -1.64 15.30 -5.48
CA HIS A 182 -1.47 16.65 -4.90
C HIS A 182 -1.23 16.59 -3.39
N SER A 183 -0.31 17.40 -2.87
CA SER A 183 0.16 17.35 -1.48
C SER A 183 -0.94 17.62 -0.47
N LEU A 184 -1.71 18.69 -0.64
CA LEU A 184 -2.92 19.01 0.11
C LEU A 184 -3.77 19.95 -0.77
N PRO A 185 -5.11 19.86 -0.77
CA PRO A 185 -5.94 20.89 -1.39
C PRO A 185 -5.66 22.23 -0.71
N ALA A 186 -5.69 23.33 -1.45
CA ALA A 186 -5.71 24.66 -0.83
C ALA A 186 -7.00 24.80 -0.02
N ASP A 187 -6.94 25.48 1.14
CA ASP A 187 -8.10 25.68 2.04
C ASP A 187 -9.31 26.37 1.37
N ASP A 188 -9.16 26.87 0.14
CA ASP A 188 -10.16 27.61 -0.65
C ASP A 188 -10.91 26.73 -1.68
N ASP A 189 -10.48 25.47 -1.91
CA ASP A 189 -11.24 24.49 -2.69
C ASP A 189 -12.24 23.82 -1.74
N GLY A 190 -13.45 24.39 -1.65
CA GLY A 190 -14.53 24.04 -0.70
C GLY A 190 -15.12 22.62 -0.75
N ASP A 191 -14.31 21.59 -1.03
CA ASP A 191 -14.65 20.19 -0.88
C ASP A 191 -13.75 19.59 0.21
N GLY A 192 -14.29 19.50 1.42
CA GLY A 192 -13.55 19.16 2.66
C GLY A 192 -13.03 17.71 2.75
N ASP A 193 -12.92 17.00 1.62
CA ASP A 193 -12.50 15.59 1.58
C ASP A 193 -11.65 15.34 0.32
N ALA A 194 -10.43 15.88 0.31
CA ALA A 194 -9.48 15.52 -0.75
C ALA A 194 -9.09 14.03 -0.59
N PRO A 195 -9.31 13.20 -1.62
CA PRO A 195 -9.04 11.77 -1.54
C PRO A 195 -7.57 11.51 -1.19
N GLY A 196 -7.35 10.64 -0.22
CA GLY A 196 -6.04 10.28 0.33
C GLY A 196 -5.60 11.11 1.53
N VAL A 197 -6.33 12.17 1.91
CA VAL A 197 -6.00 13.00 3.06
C VAL A 197 -6.57 12.42 4.35
N VAL A 198 -5.71 12.29 5.36
CA VAL A 198 -6.08 11.91 6.73
C VAL A 198 -5.86 13.10 7.64
N ALA A 199 -6.78 13.32 8.57
CA ALA A 199 -6.72 14.38 9.56
C ALA A 199 -6.68 13.80 10.97
N THR A 200 -6.03 14.51 11.89
CA THR A 200 -6.11 14.22 13.32
C THR A 200 -7.52 14.46 13.84
N SER A 201 -7.88 13.85 14.97
CA SER A 201 -9.24 13.94 15.52
C SER A 201 -9.61 15.34 16.03
N ASP A 202 -8.62 16.16 16.36
CA ASP A 202 -8.79 17.57 16.66
C ASP A 202 -8.81 18.47 15.41
N GLY A 203 -8.55 17.88 14.22
CA GLY A 203 -8.50 18.56 12.93
C GLY A 203 -7.28 19.48 12.73
N ASN A 204 -6.34 19.53 13.69
CA ASN A 204 -5.23 20.48 13.69
C ASN A 204 -4.09 20.09 12.74
N ALA A 205 -3.95 18.81 12.42
CA ALA A 205 -2.95 18.32 11.47
C ALA A 205 -3.59 17.46 10.38
N ARG A 206 -3.04 17.57 9.17
CA ARG A 206 -3.49 16.83 7.97
C ARG A 206 -2.28 16.33 7.19
N MET A 207 -2.44 15.17 6.56
CA MET A 207 -1.42 14.57 5.70
C MET A 207 -2.10 13.84 4.54
N ASN A 208 -1.54 13.97 3.33
CA ASN A 208 -1.93 13.09 2.23
C ASN A 208 -1.21 11.74 2.37
N TYR A 209 -1.89 10.77 2.98
CA TYR A 209 -1.41 9.41 3.16
C TYR A 209 -1.15 8.72 1.81
N PHE A 210 -2.03 8.93 0.83
CA PHE A 210 -1.88 8.33 -0.49
C PHE A 210 -0.60 8.79 -1.19
N LEU A 211 -0.31 10.09 -1.14
CA LEU A 211 0.97 10.64 -1.63
C LEU A 211 2.16 10.04 -0.88
N ALA A 212 2.10 9.99 0.45
CA ALA A 212 3.18 9.41 1.26
C ALA A 212 3.44 7.95 0.88
N ARG A 213 2.39 7.16 0.55
CA ARG A 213 2.54 5.79 0.03
C ARG A 213 3.15 5.74 -1.36
N VAL A 214 2.78 6.62 -2.28
CA VAL A 214 3.39 6.69 -3.63
C VAL A 214 4.90 6.98 -3.52
N GLN A 215 5.28 7.96 -2.70
CA GLN A 215 6.68 8.30 -2.47
C GLN A 215 7.46 7.13 -1.84
N LEU A 216 6.89 6.48 -0.83
CA LEU A 216 7.52 5.33 -0.20
C LEU A 216 7.63 4.13 -1.15
N ALA A 217 6.65 3.90 -2.02
CA ALA A 217 6.73 2.88 -3.07
C ALA A 217 7.87 3.13 -4.07
N ASN A 218 8.17 4.41 -4.40
CA ASN A 218 9.35 4.75 -5.18
C ASN A 218 10.66 4.41 -4.43
N ILE A 219 10.72 4.71 -3.13
CA ILE A 219 11.85 4.31 -2.28
C ILE A 219 12.00 2.79 -2.26
N GLU A 220 10.91 2.02 -2.14
CA GLU A 220 10.93 0.55 -2.20
C GLU A 220 11.54 0.03 -3.51
N GLY A 221 11.22 0.67 -4.64
CA GLY A 221 11.88 0.41 -5.93
C GLY A 221 13.39 0.66 -5.88
N GLY A 222 13.80 1.78 -5.28
CA GLY A 222 15.22 2.11 -5.06
C GLY A 222 15.94 1.11 -4.16
N VAL A 223 15.30 0.64 -3.08
CA VAL A 223 15.80 -0.42 -2.20
C VAL A 223 16.03 -1.70 -3.00
N TYR A 224 15.05 -2.10 -3.82
CA TYR A 224 15.19 -3.27 -4.69
C TYR A 224 16.38 -3.12 -5.64
N ASP A 225 16.47 -2.00 -6.34
CA ASP A 225 17.54 -1.73 -7.31
C ASP A 225 18.93 -1.69 -6.64
N CYS A 226 18.99 -1.24 -5.39
CA CYS A 226 20.20 -1.17 -4.58
C CYS A 226 20.68 -2.54 -4.08
N ILE A 227 19.76 -3.45 -3.74
CA ILE A 227 20.08 -4.67 -2.99
C ILE A 227 19.91 -5.94 -3.82
N PHE A 228 18.77 -6.09 -4.50
CA PHE A 228 18.33 -7.36 -5.07
C PHE A 228 18.49 -7.44 -6.59
N SER A 229 18.61 -6.29 -7.28
CA SER A 229 18.75 -6.30 -8.73
C SER A 229 20.03 -7.02 -9.21
N THR A 230 19.97 -7.62 -10.40
CA THR A 230 21.18 -8.19 -11.03
C THR A 230 22.28 -7.15 -11.25
N ARG A 231 21.90 -5.87 -11.39
CA ARG A 231 22.85 -4.74 -11.49
C ARG A 231 23.54 -4.50 -10.15
N ALA A 232 22.82 -4.55 -9.02
CA ALA A 232 23.40 -4.41 -7.68
C ALA A 232 24.52 -5.42 -7.42
N ALA A 233 24.32 -6.67 -7.84
CA ALA A 233 25.33 -7.72 -7.72
C ALA A 233 26.62 -7.42 -8.53
N LYS A 234 26.53 -6.61 -9.59
CA LYS A 234 27.68 -6.24 -10.45
C LYS A 234 28.32 -4.89 -10.07
N ARG A 235 27.69 -4.09 -9.20
CA ARG A 235 28.23 -2.81 -8.75
C ARG A 235 29.51 -2.97 -7.93
N SER A 236 30.42 -2.02 -8.07
CA SER A 236 31.60 -1.90 -7.20
C SER A 236 31.18 -1.64 -5.74
N PRO A 237 32.07 -1.88 -4.75
CA PRO A 237 31.77 -1.53 -3.36
C PRO A 237 31.40 -0.05 -3.18
N GLU A 238 32.08 0.85 -3.88
CA GLU A 238 31.82 2.30 -3.84
C GLU A 238 30.45 2.65 -4.42
N GLU A 239 30.08 2.05 -5.56
CA GLU A 239 28.77 2.24 -6.18
C GLU A 239 27.63 1.69 -5.32
N ARG A 240 27.86 0.59 -4.60
CA ARG A 240 26.88 0.04 -3.65
C ARG A 240 26.67 0.94 -2.45
N LEU A 241 27.75 1.51 -1.91
CA LEU A 241 27.67 2.48 -0.81
C LEU A 241 26.94 3.75 -1.26
N ALA A 242 27.30 4.32 -2.40
CA ALA A 242 26.63 5.50 -2.95
C ALA A 242 25.13 5.26 -3.21
N ALA A 243 24.77 4.08 -3.74
CA ALA A 243 23.37 3.71 -3.92
C ALA A 243 22.62 3.56 -2.58
N ALA A 244 23.25 2.95 -1.57
CA ALA A 244 22.66 2.82 -0.24
C ALA A 244 22.47 4.19 0.43
N ASP A 245 23.46 5.07 0.37
CA ASP A 245 23.39 6.43 0.92
C ASP A 245 22.31 7.26 0.22
N SER A 246 22.17 7.12 -1.10
CA SER A 246 21.11 7.78 -1.86
C SER A 246 19.71 7.33 -1.42
N VAL A 247 19.51 6.03 -1.19
CA VAL A 247 18.21 5.49 -0.75
C VAL A 247 17.93 5.87 0.70
N LEU A 248 18.94 5.83 1.58
CA LEU A 248 18.81 6.27 2.97
C LEU A 248 18.45 7.76 3.04
N GLY A 249 19.13 8.62 2.29
CA GLY A 249 18.82 10.05 2.24
C GLY A 249 17.40 10.34 1.72
N ALA A 250 16.93 9.57 0.73
CA ALA A 250 15.54 9.67 0.26
C ALA A 250 14.54 9.24 1.35
N LEU A 251 14.83 8.17 2.08
CA LEU A 251 13.99 7.68 3.17
C LEU A 251 13.96 8.65 4.37
N GLU A 252 15.11 9.21 4.76
CA GLU A 252 15.21 10.22 5.82
C GLU A 252 14.43 11.49 5.45
N LYS A 253 14.56 11.95 4.20
CA LYS A 253 13.78 13.09 3.72
C LYS A 253 12.28 12.80 3.76
N TRP A 254 11.86 11.64 3.27
CA TRP A 254 10.45 11.23 3.30
C TRP A 254 9.92 11.14 4.74
N GLN A 255 10.70 10.57 5.68
CA GLN A 255 10.33 10.51 7.10
C GLN A 255 10.17 11.92 7.71
N ALA A 256 11.03 12.87 7.33
CA ALA A 256 10.94 14.25 7.80
C ALA A 256 9.75 15.03 7.22
N GLU A 257 9.18 14.59 6.09
CA GLU A 257 7.96 15.17 5.51
C GLU A 257 6.68 14.69 6.22
N ILE A 258 6.74 13.58 6.98
CA ILE A 258 5.61 13.08 7.78
C ILE A 258 5.41 13.99 9.01
N PRO A 259 4.22 14.59 9.22
CA PRO A 259 3.96 15.39 10.41
C PRO A 259 4.06 14.55 11.69
N SER A 260 4.53 15.16 12.78
CA SER A 260 4.82 14.47 14.04
C SER A 260 3.64 13.72 14.64
N GLU A 261 2.43 14.22 14.42
CA GLU A 261 1.15 13.66 14.85
C GLU A 261 0.86 12.31 14.20
N PHE A 262 1.41 12.09 12.99
CA PHE A 262 1.30 10.84 12.25
C PHE A 262 2.55 9.95 12.39
N GLY A 263 3.48 10.33 13.27
CA GLY A 263 4.71 9.61 13.54
C GLY A 263 4.54 8.52 14.60
N GLY A 264 4.72 7.25 14.21
CA GLY A 264 4.81 6.11 15.13
C GLY A 264 3.76 6.11 16.25
N ALA A 265 4.20 6.12 17.51
CA ALA A 265 3.27 6.05 18.65
C ALA A 265 2.32 7.26 18.77
N ALA A 266 2.69 8.43 18.23
CA ALA A 266 1.86 9.63 18.27
C ALA A 266 0.54 9.47 17.50
N VAL A 267 0.48 8.54 16.54
CA VAL A 267 -0.74 8.20 15.80
C VAL A 267 -1.86 7.77 16.75
N ILE A 268 -1.54 7.01 17.80
CA ILE A 268 -2.55 6.51 18.76
C ILE A 268 -3.21 7.66 19.50
N ALA A 269 -2.45 8.70 19.85
CA ALA A 269 -2.99 9.87 20.55
C ALA A 269 -3.74 10.81 19.60
N SER A 270 -3.29 10.89 18.33
CA SER A 270 -3.80 11.85 17.35
C SER A 270 -5.05 11.35 16.62
N MET A 271 -5.20 10.03 16.48
CA MET A 271 -6.41 9.36 15.99
C MET A 271 -7.20 8.91 17.22
N ALA A 272 -8.36 9.50 17.47
CA ALA A 272 -9.24 9.13 18.57
C ALA A 272 -9.43 7.60 18.64
N ASN A 273 -9.64 7.09 19.85
CA ASN A 273 -9.65 5.66 20.22
C ASN A 273 -10.59 4.73 19.40
N ASP A 274 -11.33 5.22 18.40
CA ASP A 274 -12.40 4.50 17.69
C ASP A 274 -12.18 4.40 16.15
N ASP A 275 -11.00 4.82 15.63
CA ASP A 275 -10.66 4.65 14.21
C ASP A 275 -9.54 3.63 13.97
N SER A 276 -9.86 2.37 14.27
CA SER A 276 -8.93 1.24 14.13
C SER A 276 -8.36 1.10 12.71
N ALA A 277 -9.18 1.33 11.69
CA ALA A 277 -8.76 1.25 10.28
C ALA A 277 -7.66 2.27 9.95
N SER A 278 -7.79 3.52 10.44
CA SER A 278 -6.77 4.56 10.26
C SER A 278 -5.45 4.18 10.95
N ILE A 279 -5.50 3.66 12.17
CA ILE A 279 -4.31 3.14 12.87
C ILE A 279 -3.63 2.05 12.01
N GLY A 280 -4.43 1.14 11.44
CA GLY A 280 -3.93 0.11 10.54
C GLY A 280 -3.17 0.67 9.33
N PHE A 281 -3.65 1.74 8.69
CA PHE A 281 -2.90 2.36 7.60
C PHE A 281 -1.52 2.88 8.02
N PHE A 282 -1.41 3.53 9.19
CA PHE A 282 -0.11 4.01 9.68
C PHE A 282 0.83 2.87 10.10
N CYS A 283 0.28 1.80 10.63
CA CYS A 283 1.06 0.61 10.91
C CYS A 283 1.70 0.04 9.62
N ILE A 284 0.99 0.02 8.49
CA ILE A 284 1.54 -0.41 7.18
C ILE A 284 2.65 0.55 6.76
N LEU A 285 2.36 1.85 6.80
CA LEU A 285 3.28 2.90 6.37
C LEU A 285 4.63 2.81 7.08
N HIS A 286 4.60 2.73 8.41
CA HIS A 286 5.79 2.69 9.26
C HIS A 286 6.49 1.33 9.20
N SER A 287 5.75 0.22 9.05
CA SER A 287 6.35 -1.11 8.83
C SER A 287 7.17 -1.18 7.54
N ILE A 288 6.64 -0.61 6.45
CA ILE A 288 7.32 -0.57 5.16
C ILE A 288 8.57 0.31 5.22
N SER A 289 8.46 1.49 5.84
CA SER A 289 9.59 2.39 6.09
C SER A 289 10.71 1.70 6.89
N LEU A 290 10.36 1.04 8.00
CA LEU A 290 11.31 0.29 8.84
C LEU A 290 11.96 -0.86 8.06
N ARG A 291 11.19 -1.58 7.23
CA ARG A 291 11.71 -2.63 6.35
C ARG A 291 12.73 -2.07 5.37
N CYS A 292 12.43 -0.95 4.70
CA CYS A 292 13.35 -0.28 3.78
C CYS A 292 14.66 0.08 4.47
N MET A 293 14.57 0.72 5.65
CA MET A 293 15.74 1.09 6.43
C MET A 293 16.58 -0.14 6.81
N THR A 294 15.94 -1.19 7.33
CA THR A 294 16.60 -2.44 7.75
C THR A 294 17.32 -3.14 6.60
N LEU A 295 16.70 -3.17 5.42
CA LEU A 295 17.26 -3.78 4.22
C LEU A 295 18.50 -3.01 3.74
N VAL A 296 18.39 -1.69 3.58
CA VAL A 296 19.49 -0.86 3.07
C VAL A 296 20.66 -0.81 4.04
N SER A 297 20.38 -0.72 5.33
CA SER A 297 21.39 -0.73 6.37
C SER A 297 21.96 -2.11 6.70
N ARG A 298 21.46 -3.15 6.02
CA ARG A 298 21.84 -4.55 6.24
C ARG A 298 21.69 -5.00 7.70
N ALA A 299 20.79 -4.37 8.44
CA ALA A 299 20.59 -4.56 9.87
C ALA A 299 19.68 -5.77 10.16
N HIS A 300 19.89 -6.89 9.47
CA HIS A 300 19.14 -8.13 9.68
C HIS A 300 20.05 -9.25 10.19
N ALA A 301 19.48 -10.14 11.02
CA ALA A 301 20.23 -11.16 11.78
C ALA A 301 21.08 -12.11 10.90
N TRP A 302 20.71 -12.27 9.63
CA TRP A 302 21.35 -13.17 8.67
C TRP A 302 22.39 -12.49 7.78
N ASN A 303 22.72 -11.22 8.02
CA ASN A 303 23.73 -10.56 7.21
C ASN A 303 25.11 -11.21 7.43
N GLU A 304 25.82 -11.54 6.35
CA GLU A 304 27.11 -12.26 6.45
C GLU A 304 28.18 -11.48 7.21
N GLU A 305 28.21 -10.15 7.10
CA GLU A 305 29.16 -9.31 7.83
C GLU A 305 28.81 -9.26 9.32
N TRP A 306 27.51 -9.22 9.63
CA TRP A 306 27.01 -9.33 11.00
C TRP A 306 27.37 -10.68 11.63
N VAL A 307 27.04 -11.79 10.96
CA VAL A 307 27.31 -13.16 11.43
C VAL A 307 28.83 -13.39 11.58
N ARG A 308 29.64 -12.92 10.62
CA ARG A 308 31.11 -12.95 10.75
C ARG A 308 31.59 -12.12 11.93
N GLY A 309 31.07 -10.92 12.12
CA GLY A 309 31.41 -10.06 13.26
C GLY A 309 31.07 -10.70 14.61
N VAL A 310 29.92 -11.36 14.73
CA VAL A 310 29.53 -12.12 15.93
C VAL A 310 30.49 -13.29 16.17
N HIS A 311 30.85 -14.05 15.12
CA HIS A 311 31.84 -15.13 15.24
C HIS A 311 33.23 -14.61 15.68
N ASP A 312 33.65 -13.45 15.17
CA ASP A 312 34.93 -12.84 15.51
C ASP A 312 34.98 -12.36 16.97
N ILE A 313 33.85 -11.91 17.53
CA ILE A 313 33.71 -11.61 18.97
C ILE A 313 33.88 -12.88 19.80
N VAL A 314 33.18 -13.96 19.43
CA VAL A 314 33.25 -15.25 20.15
C VAL A 314 34.70 -15.77 20.17
N ARG A 315 35.46 -15.48 19.11
CA ARG A 315 36.89 -15.81 18.99
C ARG A 315 37.83 -14.81 19.66
N GLY A 316 37.31 -13.71 20.24
CA GLY A 316 38.10 -12.67 20.91
C GLY A 316 38.96 -11.81 19.97
N THR A 317 38.65 -11.81 18.67
CA THR A 317 39.52 -11.23 17.63
C THR A 317 39.19 -9.79 17.26
N ARG A 318 37.92 -9.35 17.36
CA ARG A 318 37.48 -7.98 17.04
C ARG A 318 36.26 -7.53 17.87
N LYS A 319 36.06 -6.22 17.97
CA LYS A 319 34.80 -5.59 18.43
C LYS A 319 33.83 -5.49 17.25
N LEU A 320 32.55 -5.78 17.50
CA LEU A 320 31.48 -5.60 16.52
C LEU A 320 31.34 -4.14 16.16
N GLN A 321 31.35 -3.83 14.86
CA GLN A 321 30.95 -2.52 14.37
C GLN A 321 29.48 -2.59 13.99
N LEU A 322 28.65 -1.88 14.74
CA LEU A 322 27.23 -1.72 14.40
C LEU A 322 27.11 -0.79 13.19
N PRO A 323 26.08 -0.98 12.34
CA PRO A 323 25.73 0.03 11.34
C PRO A 323 25.55 1.40 12.01
N VAL A 324 25.99 2.47 11.35
CA VAL A 324 25.94 3.84 11.90
C VAL A 324 24.51 4.23 12.32
N ILE A 325 23.52 3.73 11.59
CA ILE A 325 22.10 4.03 11.85
C ILE A 325 21.43 3.08 12.86
N TRP A 326 22.17 2.16 13.48
CA TRP A 326 21.60 1.12 14.35
C TRP A 326 20.80 1.69 15.53
N SER A 327 21.29 2.76 16.15
CA SER A 327 20.59 3.43 17.26
C SER A 327 19.25 4.02 16.81
N ALA A 328 19.22 4.67 15.65
CA ALA A 328 18.01 5.22 15.06
C ALA A 328 17.02 4.10 14.72
N LEU A 329 17.49 3.01 14.14
CA LEU A 329 16.67 1.84 13.81
C LEU A 329 16.03 1.21 15.06
N VAL A 330 16.80 1.02 16.12
CA VAL A 330 16.27 0.47 17.39
C VAL A 330 15.25 1.41 18.02
N TYR A 331 15.50 2.72 17.96
CA TYR A 331 14.56 3.72 18.49
C TYR A 331 13.24 3.72 17.71
N GLN A 332 13.30 3.81 16.38
CA GLN A 332 12.11 3.77 15.52
C GLN A 332 11.35 2.45 15.67
N ALA A 333 12.05 1.31 15.69
CA ALA A 333 11.41 0.01 15.90
C ALA A 333 10.65 -0.06 17.22
N ARG A 334 11.22 0.47 18.32
CA ARG A 334 10.54 0.51 19.62
C ARG A 334 9.32 1.41 19.62
N ASP A 335 9.41 2.58 18.98
CA ASP A 335 8.29 3.50 18.87
C ASP A 335 7.14 2.89 18.04
N TYR A 336 7.48 2.26 16.92
CA TYR A 336 6.51 1.57 16.07
C TYR A 336 5.91 0.33 16.76
N MET A 337 6.64 -0.36 17.64
CA MET A 337 6.08 -1.47 18.41
C MET A 337 4.90 -1.05 19.29
N ILE A 338 4.92 0.17 19.85
CA ILE A 338 3.79 0.70 20.64
C ILE A 338 2.56 0.86 19.74
N LEU A 339 2.77 1.42 18.54
CA LEU A 339 1.74 1.54 17.52
C LEU A 339 1.19 0.15 17.10
N PHE A 340 2.08 -0.82 16.88
CA PHE A 340 1.70 -2.16 16.45
C PHE A 340 0.96 -2.96 17.54
N GLU A 341 1.29 -2.76 18.82
CA GLU A 341 0.58 -3.41 19.93
C GLU A 341 -0.89 -2.97 19.98
N GLN A 342 -1.15 -1.68 19.74
CA GLN A 342 -2.50 -1.16 19.67
C GLN A 342 -3.29 -1.71 18.47
N ALA A 343 -2.64 -1.83 17.30
CA ALA A 343 -3.27 -2.42 16.13
C ALA A 343 -3.47 -3.95 16.27
N TRP A 344 -2.50 -4.66 16.84
CA TRP A 344 -2.56 -6.12 17.03
C TRP A 344 -3.67 -6.54 18.00
N SER A 345 -3.94 -5.71 19.01
CA SER A 345 -5.05 -5.94 19.94
C SER A 345 -6.43 -5.66 19.33
N ALA A 346 -6.50 -4.87 18.24
CA ALA A 346 -7.75 -4.46 17.59
C ALA A 346 -8.02 -5.13 16.23
N GLU A 347 -7.00 -5.52 15.45
CA GLU A 347 -7.12 -5.82 14.02
C GLU A 347 -6.13 -6.91 13.52
N ILE A 348 -6.66 -8.03 13.03
CA ILE A 348 -5.89 -9.23 12.63
C ILE A 348 -5.49 -9.23 11.13
N TRP A 349 -5.94 -8.26 10.33
CA TRP A 349 -5.54 -8.14 8.92
C TRP A 349 -4.09 -7.62 8.76
N PHE A 350 -3.46 -7.25 9.88
CA PHE A 350 -2.02 -7.06 10.05
C PHE A 350 -1.27 -8.39 10.04
N ARG A 351 -1.01 -8.92 8.85
CA ARG A 351 0.01 -9.97 8.66
C ARG A 351 0.99 -9.50 7.59
N TRP A 352 2.12 -8.97 8.04
CA TRP A 352 3.30 -8.65 7.24
C TRP A 352 4.51 -9.42 7.75
#